data_AF-A0A2E4JM78-F1
#
_entry.id   AF-A0A2E4JM78-F1
#
_cell.length_a   1.000
_cell.length_b   1.000
_cell.length_c   1.000
_cell.angle_alpha   90.00
_cell.angle_beta   90.00
_cell.angle_gamma   90.00
#
_symmetry.space_group_name_H-M   'P 1'
#
loop_
_entity.id
_entity.type
_entity.pdbx_description
1 polymer ?
#
loop_
_entity_poly.entity_id
_entity_poly.type
_entity_poly.pdbx_seq_one_letter_code
_entity_poly.pdbx_strand_id
1 'polypeptide(L)'
;HRTGSTDMGDISQMMPVIHPYVEAATGNGHGIDYLVNDYNLGVLTGAKAMAMTVIDLLYENADNGHKVVDKYKAPLTKTDYLSLLRGMMKEETYTE
;
A
#
# COMPACT_ATOMS: atom_id res chain seq x y z
N HIS A 1 -5.67 -11.86 -10.64
CA HIS A 1 -6.41 -10.71 -10.07
C HIS A 1 -6.66 -11.02 -8.58
N ARG A 2 -6.28 -10.13 -7.65
CA ARG A 2 -6.61 -10.23 -6.22
C ARG A 2 -7.78 -9.28 -5.92
N THR A 3 -8.71 -9.67 -5.07
CA THR A 3 -9.94 -8.91 -4.75
C THR A 3 -9.91 -8.30 -3.33
N GLY A 4 -8.72 -7.97 -2.82
CA GLY A 4 -8.55 -7.34 -1.50
C GLY A 4 -8.63 -5.82 -1.57
N SER A 5 -9.06 -5.20 -0.47
CA SER A 5 -9.06 -3.74 -0.30
C SER A 5 -7.96 -3.33 0.68
N THR A 6 -7.20 -2.27 0.33
CA THR A 6 -6.10 -1.73 1.14
C THR A 6 -5.96 -0.23 0.91
N ASP A 7 -5.48 0.49 1.91
CA ASP A 7 -5.13 1.93 1.85
C ASP A 7 -4.15 2.29 0.72
N MET A 8 -3.32 1.35 0.29
CA MET A 8 -2.36 1.56 -0.81
C MET A 8 -3.04 1.97 -2.13
N GLY A 9 -4.30 1.57 -2.34
CA GLY A 9 -5.09 2.06 -3.47
C GLY A 9 -5.33 3.57 -3.41
N ASP A 10 -5.65 4.09 -2.23
CA ASP A 10 -5.85 5.51 -1.96
C ASP A 10 -4.53 6.30 -2.09
N ILE A 11 -3.46 5.83 -1.44
CA ILE A 11 -2.16 6.51 -1.47
C ILE A 11 -1.60 6.58 -2.90
N SER A 12 -1.84 5.54 -3.72
CA SER A 12 -1.43 5.53 -5.13
C SER A 12 -2.06 6.64 -5.98
N GLN A 13 -3.17 7.22 -5.54
CA GLN A 13 -3.77 8.35 -6.24
C GLN A 13 -2.96 9.65 -6.09
N MET A 14 -2.10 9.75 -5.07
CA MET A 14 -1.46 11.03 -4.69
C MET A 14 0.07 11.00 -4.74
N MET A 15 0.71 9.85 -4.67
CA MET A 15 2.18 9.75 -4.63
C MET A 15 2.67 8.42 -5.23
N PRO A 16 3.95 8.28 -5.60
CA PRO A 16 4.49 7.01 -6.07
C PRO A 16 4.48 5.99 -4.93
N VAL A 17 3.99 4.78 -5.19
CA VAL A 17 3.93 3.71 -4.19
C VAL A 17 4.21 2.36 -4.80
N ILE A 18 4.78 1.47 -3.98
CA ILE A 18 4.84 0.03 -4.24
C ILE A 18 4.12 -0.69 -3.11
N HIS A 19 3.44 -1.80 -3.41
CA HIS A 19 2.76 -2.64 -2.42
C HIS A 19 3.36 -4.06 -2.46
N PRO A 20 4.59 -4.24 -1.92
CA PRO A 20 5.24 -5.54 -1.92
C PRO A 20 4.53 -6.49 -0.96
N TYR A 21 4.41 -7.75 -1.36
CA TYR A 21 3.86 -8.81 -0.53
C TYR A 21 4.92 -9.85 -0.22
N VAL A 22 4.87 -10.36 1.01
CA VAL A 22 5.62 -11.54 1.43
C VAL A 22 4.62 -12.63 1.78
N GLU A 23 4.68 -13.74 1.06
CA GLU A 23 3.78 -14.87 1.27
C GLU A 23 4.42 -15.86 2.25
N ALA A 24 4.05 -15.74 3.52
CA ALA A 24 4.57 -16.55 4.62
C ALA A 24 3.45 -17.21 5.47
N ALA A 25 2.23 -17.22 4.93
CA ALA A 25 1.05 -17.76 5.59
C ALA A 25 0.39 -18.84 4.73
N THR A 26 -0.21 -19.81 5.39
CA THR A 26 -1.08 -20.83 4.79
C THR A 26 -2.54 -20.60 5.21
N GLY A 27 -3.49 -21.25 4.52
CA GLY A 27 -4.92 -21.11 4.78
C GLY A 27 -5.54 -19.91 4.07
N ASN A 28 -6.84 -19.66 4.30
CA ASN A 28 -7.55 -18.58 3.65
C ASN A 28 -7.33 -17.24 4.37
N GLY A 29 -7.14 -16.15 3.63
CA GLY A 29 -7.14 -14.81 4.22
C GLY A 29 -8.46 -14.54 4.94
N HIS A 30 -8.39 -14.12 6.21
CA HIS A 30 -9.54 -14.01 7.13
C HIS A 30 -10.24 -15.34 7.51
N GLY A 31 -9.66 -16.49 7.18
CA GLY A 31 -10.14 -17.81 7.57
C GLY A 31 -9.62 -18.24 8.95
N ILE A 32 -10.31 -19.20 9.57
CA ILE A 32 -9.89 -19.82 10.84
C ILE A 32 -8.61 -20.64 10.71
N ASP A 33 -8.27 -21.04 9.48
CA ASP A 33 -7.07 -21.78 9.11
C ASP A 33 -5.88 -20.88 8.74
N TYR A 34 -6.04 -19.55 8.82
CA TYR A 34 -4.97 -18.61 8.51
C TYR A 34 -3.83 -18.70 9.53
N LEU A 35 -2.67 -19.13 9.06
CA LEU A 35 -1.50 -19.36 9.93
C LEU A 35 -0.23 -18.84 9.26
N VAL A 36 0.43 -17.88 9.91
CA VAL A 36 1.80 -17.48 9.57
C VAL A 36 2.76 -18.51 10.16
N ASN A 37 3.38 -19.33 9.31
CA ASN A 37 4.22 -20.43 9.76
C ASN A 37 5.73 -20.21 9.48
N ASP A 38 6.08 -19.26 8.61
CA ASP A 38 7.47 -18.89 8.34
C ASP A 38 7.79 -17.47 8.87
N TYR A 39 8.22 -17.40 10.13
CA TYR A 39 8.60 -16.15 10.76
C TYR A 39 9.82 -15.49 10.09
N ASN A 40 10.79 -16.29 9.64
CA ASN A 40 12.02 -15.78 9.04
C ASN A 40 11.72 -15.09 7.70
N LEU A 41 10.83 -15.66 6.90
CA LEU A 41 10.37 -15.04 5.66
C LEU A 41 9.45 -13.86 5.95
N GLY A 42 8.35 -14.09 6.69
CA GLY A 42 7.27 -13.13 6.89
C GLY A 42 7.69 -11.88 7.67
N VAL A 43 8.59 -12.03 8.65
CA VAL A 43 9.03 -10.91 9.50
C VAL A 43 10.43 -10.46 9.14
N LEU A 44 11.44 -11.33 9.28
CA LEU A 44 12.83 -10.88 9.16
C LEU A 44 13.20 -10.50 7.73
N THR A 45 12.84 -11.33 6.76
CA THR A 45 13.16 -11.08 5.34
C THR A 45 12.35 -9.91 4.80
N GLY A 46 11.04 -9.86 5.10
CA GLY A 46 10.18 -8.73 4.76
C GLY A 46 10.69 -7.40 5.33
N ALA A 47 11.05 -7.36 6.62
CA ALA A 47 11.58 -6.17 7.26
C ALA A 47 12.91 -5.72 6.62
N LYS A 48 13.81 -6.65 6.33
CA LYS A 48 15.07 -6.36 5.63
C LYS A 48 14.81 -5.80 4.23
N ALA A 49 13.88 -6.39 3.46
CA ALA A 49 13.54 -5.90 2.14
C ALA A 49 12.98 -4.46 2.19
N MET A 50 12.09 -4.15 3.14
CA MET A 50 11.57 -2.80 3.34
C MET A 50 12.67 -1.81 3.74
N ALA A 51 13.54 -2.19 4.69
CA ALA A 51 14.64 -1.35 5.14
C ALA A 51 15.65 -1.07 4.01
N MET A 52 16.01 -2.09 3.23
CA MET A 52 16.89 -1.92 2.08
C MET A 52 16.27 -1.03 1.00
N THR A 53 14.95 -1.14 0.77
CA THR A 53 14.24 -0.24 -0.15
C THR A 53 14.32 1.22 0.31
N VAL A 54 14.16 1.49 1.61
CA VAL A 54 14.32 2.84 2.18
C VAL A 54 15.75 3.34 1.99
N ILE A 55 16.75 2.49 2.22
CA ILE A 55 18.16 2.82 1.98
C ILE A 55 18.38 3.18 0.51
N ASP A 56 17.94 2.35 -0.43
CA ASP A 56 18.13 2.58 -1.87
C ASP A 56 17.49 3.89 -2.35
N LEU A 57 16.37 4.29 -1.74
CA LEU A 57 15.67 5.53 -2.06
C LEU A 57 16.33 6.77 -1.42
N LEU A 58 16.84 6.65 -0.19
CA LEU A 58 17.27 7.80 0.62
C LEU A 58 18.79 7.98 0.73
N TYR A 59 19.59 6.99 0.31
CA TYR A 59 21.04 7.09 0.24
C TYR A 59 21.47 8.21 -0.72
N GLU A 60 22.67 8.77 -0.50
CA GLU A 60 23.23 9.90 -1.29
C GLU A 60 22.22 11.04 -1.50
N ASN A 61 21.85 11.71 -0.40
CA ASN A 61 20.88 12.83 -0.40
C ASN A 61 19.54 12.49 -1.07
N ALA A 62 19.13 11.22 -1.03
CA ALA A 62 17.90 10.72 -1.64
C ALA A 62 17.80 10.93 -3.16
N ASP A 63 18.94 10.93 -3.87
CA ASP A 63 18.99 11.11 -5.33
C ASP A 63 18.00 10.19 -6.08
N ASN A 64 17.87 8.94 -5.64
CA ASN A 64 16.93 7.98 -6.23
C ASN A 64 15.48 8.31 -5.87
N GLY A 65 15.19 8.65 -4.62
CA GLY A 65 13.87 9.10 -4.18
C GLY A 65 13.39 10.32 -4.96
N HIS A 66 14.25 11.31 -5.16
CA HIS A 66 13.97 12.49 -5.99
C HIS A 66 13.65 12.09 -7.44
N LYS A 67 14.48 11.24 -8.07
CA LYS A 67 14.20 10.74 -9.44
C LYS A 67 12.84 10.06 -9.56
N VAL A 68 12.41 9.32 -8.54
CA VAL A 68 11.10 8.63 -8.53
C VAL A 68 9.97 9.66 -8.41
N VAL A 69 10.06 10.59 -7.46
CA VAL A 69 9.04 11.62 -7.24
C VAL A 69 8.93 12.55 -8.45
N ASP A 70 10.06 13.02 -8.99
CA ASP A 70 10.10 13.99 -10.10
C ASP A 70 9.52 13.42 -11.41
N LYS A 71 9.62 12.11 -11.62
CA LYS A 71 9.06 11.42 -12.80
C LYS A 71 7.61 10.99 -12.61
N TYR A 72 7.12 10.96 -11.37
CA TYR A 72 5.77 10.50 -11.08
C TYR A 72 4.74 11.59 -11.39
N LYS A 73 3.65 11.20 -12.06
CA LYS A 73 2.49 12.07 -12.28
C LYS A 73 1.32 11.49 -11.48
N ALA A 74 1.04 12.11 -10.34
CA ALA A 74 -0.06 11.69 -9.49
C ALA A 74 -1.40 11.84 -10.22
N PRO A 75 -2.29 10.83 -10.18
CA PRO A 75 -3.64 10.94 -10.72
C PRO A 75 -4.46 12.08 -10.13
N LEU A 76 -4.30 12.32 -8.82
CA LEU A 76 -5.05 13.32 -8.07
C LEU A 76 -4.11 14.16 -7.21
N THR A 77 -4.45 15.45 -7.07
CA THR A 77 -3.92 16.23 -5.96
C THR A 77 -4.60 15.83 -4.65
N LYS A 78 -4.02 16.21 -3.52
CA LYS A 78 -4.66 16.03 -2.20
C LYS A 78 -6.07 16.65 -2.15
N THR A 79 -6.24 17.84 -2.75
CA THR A 79 -7.53 18.53 -2.76
C THR A 79 -8.56 17.76 -3.58
N ASP A 80 -8.18 17.25 -4.75
CA ASP A 80 -9.08 16.48 -5.62
C ASP A 80 -9.47 15.15 -4.97
N TYR A 81 -8.49 14.45 -4.38
CA TYR A 81 -8.73 13.20 -3.66
C TYR A 81 -9.70 13.39 -2.49
N LEU A 82 -9.51 14.43 -1.66
CA LEU A 82 -10.45 14.74 -0.57
C LEU A 82 -11.84 15.15 -1.08
N SER A 83 -11.91 15.80 -2.23
CA SER A 83 -13.19 16.19 -2.85
C SER A 83 -13.94 14.97 -3.36
N LEU A 84 -13.23 14.01 -3.97
CA LEU A 84 -13.77 12.71 -4.38
C LEU A 84 -14.35 11.96 -3.19
N LEU A 85 -13.58 11.77 -2.11
CA LEU A 85 -14.02 11.06 -0.90
C LEU A 85 -15.28 11.68 -0.29
N ARG A 86 -15.33 13.01 -0.19
CA ARG A 86 -16.51 13.72 0.34
C ARG A 86 -17.72 13.56 -0.57
N GLY A 87 -17.52 13.55 -1.89
CA GLY A 87 -18.60 13.32 -2.86
C GLY A 87 -19.18 11.90 -2.81
N MET A 88 -18.40 10.92 -2.36
CA MET A 88 -18.86 9.53 -2.19
C MET A 88 -19.61 9.30 -0.87
N MET A 89 -19.50 10.21 0.10
CA MET A 89 -20.15 10.08 1.40
C MET A 89 -21.65 10.33 1.24
N LYS A 90 -22.44 9.25 1.18
CA LYS A 90 -23.90 9.27 1.09
C LYS A 90 -24.50 8.42 2.20
N GLU A 91 -25.57 8.92 2.80
CA GLU A 91 -26.40 8.16 3.74
C GLU A 91 -27.71 7.81 3.04
N GLU A 92 -28.09 6.53 3.08
CA GLU A 92 -29.36 6.04 2.57
C GLU A 92 -30.01 5.17 3.65
N THR A 93 -31.30 5.43 3.93
CA THR A 93 -32.09 4.64 4.88
C THR A 93 -33.14 3.87 4.09
N TYR A 94 -33.26 2.58 4.38
CA TYR A 94 -34.27 1.71 3.81
C TYR A 94 -35.33 1.36 4.85
N THR A 95 -36.58 1.34 4.43
CA THR A 95 -37.70 0.75 5.18
C THR A 95 -38.15 -0.52 4.45
N GLU A 96 -38.64 -1.51 5.21
CA GLU A 96 -39.22 -2.74 4.64
C GLU A 96 -40.36 -2.47 3.65
#